data_AF-A0A934CWL2-F1
#
_entry.id   AF-A0A934CWL2-F1
#
_cell.length_a   1.000
_cell.length_b   1.000
_cell.length_c   1.000
_cell.angle_alpha   90.00
_cell.angle_beta   90.00
_cell.angle_gamma   90.00
#
_symmetry.space_group_name_H-M   'P 1'
#
loop_
_entity.id
_entity.type
_entity.pdbx_description
1 polymer ?
#
loop_
_entity_poly.entity_id
_entity_poly.type
_entity_poly.pdbx_seq_one_letter_code
_entity_poly.pdbx_strand_id
1 'polypeptide(L)'
;MSQIKCCYKNILETSIVTISAGVEESDYPFYRLFDRDIGKISKISIFPVTERANPKAMDLYGIAWNGSIFCAVGYIESGDAYIVTSPDGITWTERANPQNVILWGIAWNGSIFCAVGAADGVDAYIVTSPDGITWTERANPQNVTLWDIAWNGSIFCAVGAADGVDAYIVTSPDGITWTERANPQNVLLYGIAW
;
A
#
# COMPACT_ATOMS: atom_id res chain seq x y z
N MET A 1 -35.34 -16.16 -8.20
CA MET A 1 -34.71 -15.54 -7.02
C MET A 1 -34.31 -16.66 -6.07
N SER A 2 -33.05 -17.09 -6.15
CA SER A 2 -32.31 -17.81 -5.10
C SER A 2 -30.85 -17.92 -5.58
N GLN A 3 -29.92 -17.39 -4.80
CA GLN A 3 -28.48 -17.50 -5.06
C GLN A 3 -27.98 -18.81 -4.43
N ILE A 4 -27.14 -19.57 -5.12
CA ILE A 4 -26.34 -20.63 -4.51
C ILE A 4 -24.92 -20.10 -4.32
N LYS A 5 -24.56 -19.84 -3.06
CA LYS A 5 -23.18 -19.68 -2.62
C LYS A 5 -22.54 -21.07 -2.63
N CYS A 6 -21.45 -21.25 -3.37
CA CYS A 6 -20.53 -22.36 -3.12
C CYS A 6 -19.28 -21.83 -2.42
N CYS A 7 -19.13 -22.18 -1.14
CA CYS A 7 -17.84 -22.15 -0.47
C CYS A 7 -17.06 -23.39 -0.90
N TYR A 8 -15.85 -23.24 -1.42
CA TYR A 8 -14.92 -24.36 -1.54
C TYR A 8 -13.98 -24.35 -0.34
N LYS A 9 -14.02 -25.42 0.45
CA LYS A 9 -13.12 -25.68 1.57
C LYS A 9 -12.02 -26.61 1.07
N ASN A 10 -10.77 -26.21 1.26
CA ASN A 10 -9.52 -26.93 0.94
C ASN A 10 -9.06 -26.94 -0.52
N ILE A 11 -8.61 -25.78 -1.01
CA ILE A 11 -7.52 -25.72 -1.98
C ILE A 11 -6.51 -24.73 -1.37
N LEU A 12 -5.25 -25.15 -1.25
CA LEU A 12 -4.14 -24.31 -0.81
C LEU A 12 -4.16 -23.00 -1.63
N GLU A 13 -3.90 -21.90 -0.94
CA GLU A 13 -4.35 -20.55 -1.27
C GLU A 13 -3.84 -20.01 -2.62
N THR A 14 -4.68 -19.19 -3.26
CA THR A 14 -4.40 -18.29 -4.39
C THR A 14 -4.29 -18.88 -5.81
N SER A 15 -5.44 -19.23 -6.40
CA SER A 15 -5.57 -19.31 -7.86
C SER A 15 -6.88 -18.67 -8.30
N ILE A 16 -6.82 -17.72 -9.24
CA ILE A 16 -8.01 -17.14 -9.89
C ILE A 16 -8.31 -17.97 -11.14
N VAL A 17 -9.55 -18.45 -11.26
CA VAL A 17 -10.02 -19.19 -12.45
C VAL A 17 -10.71 -18.22 -13.40
N THR A 18 -10.15 -18.05 -14.60
CA THR A 18 -10.83 -17.37 -15.71
C THR A 18 -11.29 -18.41 -16.73
N ILE A 19 -12.59 -18.43 -17.04
CA ILE A 19 -13.18 -19.33 -18.04
C ILE A 19 -13.33 -18.56 -19.36
N SER A 20 -12.65 -18.99 -20.42
CA SER A 20 -12.96 -18.55 -21.79
C SER A 20 -13.28 -19.78 -22.65
N ALA A 21 -14.40 -19.72 -23.38
CA ALA A 21 -14.86 -20.80 -24.23
C ALA A 21 -14.27 -20.66 -25.65
N GLY A 22 -13.61 -21.71 -26.13
CA GLY A 22 -13.13 -21.84 -27.51
C GLY A 22 -12.97 -23.32 -27.88
N VAL A 23 -13.48 -23.75 -29.03
CA VAL A 23 -13.80 -25.16 -29.36
C VAL A 23 -12.69 -25.87 -30.16
N GLU A 24 -12.37 -27.11 -29.72
CA GLU A 24 -11.78 -28.33 -30.38
C GLU A 24 -10.39 -28.26 -31.10
N GLU A 25 -9.54 -29.29 -31.17
CA GLU A 25 -9.72 -30.76 -31.18
C GLU A 25 -8.41 -31.55 -30.84
N SER A 26 -8.51 -32.70 -30.11
CA SER A 26 -7.55 -33.84 -29.94
C SER A 26 -6.17 -33.58 -29.29
N ASP A 27 -5.55 -34.35 -28.38
CA ASP A 27 -5.74 -35.72 -27.86
C ASP A 27 -4.81 -35.94 -26.61
N TYR A 28 -5.25 -35.79 -25.34
CA TYR A 28 -4.52 -36.23 -24.11
C TYR A 28 -5.45 -36.33 -22.86
N PRO A 29 -5.18 -37.21 -21.87
CA PRO A 29 -6.17 -37.61 -20.85
C PRO A 29 -6.09 -36.81 -19.52
N PHE A 30 -7.24 -36.75 -18.84
CA PHE A 30 -7.55 -36.19 -17.49
C PHE A 30 -7.67 -34.65 -17.43
N TYR A 31 -8.80 -34.01 -17.05
CA TYR A 31 -9.80 -34.31 -16.02
C TYR A 31 -11.22 -33.87 -16.46
N ARG A 32 -12.27 -34.62 -16.08
CA ARG A 32 -13.69 -34.24 -16.27
C ARG A 32 -14.17 -33.34 -15.14
N LEU A 33 -14.60 -32.12 -15.46
CA LEU A 33 -15.47 -31.32 -14.60
C LEU A 33 -16.92 -31.69 -14.97
N PHE A 34 -17.63 -32.30 -14.05
CA PHE A 34 -19.07 -32.50 -14.20
C PHE A 34 -19.78 -31.19 -13.83
N ASP A 35 -20.40 -30.55 -14.82
CA ASP A 35 -21.60 -29.73 -14.61
C ASP A 35 -22.69 -30.31 -15.52
N ARG A 36 -23.89 -30.51 -14.97
CA ARG A 36 -24.91 -31.35 -15.63
C ARG A 36 -25.70 -30.62 -16.70
N ASP A 37 -25.60 -29.29 -16.86
CA ASP A 37 -26.44 -28.59 -17.85
C ASP A 37 -25.82 -27.32 -18.48
N ILE A 38 -24.49 -27.20 -18.60
CA ILE A 38 -23.86 -26.10 -19.36
C ILE A 38 -22.81 -26.66 -20.31
N GLY A 39 -22.93 -26.32 -21.59
CA GLY A 39 -22.08 -26.82 -22.68
C GLY A 39 -20.57 -26.74 -22.37
N LYS A 40 -19.87 -27.81 -22.74
CA LYS A 40 -18.40 -28.04 -22.72
C LYS A 40 -17.57 -26.81 -22.30
N ILE A 41 -17.07 -26.81 -21.07
CA ILE A 41 -15.93 -25.98 -20.67
C ILE A 41 -14.69 -26.61 -21.31
N SER A 42 -14.14 -25.98 -22.36
CA SER A 42 -13.07 -26.57 -23.16
C SER A 42 -11.65 -26.37 -22.59
N LYS A 43 -11.47 -25.43 -21.64
CA LYS A 43 -10.17 -25.21 -20.99
C LYS A 43 -10.32 -24.46 -19.67
N ILE A 44 -9.66 -24.95 -18.62
CA ILE A 44 -9.34 -24.17 -17.41
C ILE A 44 -7.84 -23.94 -17.44
N SER A 45 -7.42 -22.69 -17.66
CA SER A 45 -6.03 -22.29 -17.53
C SER A 45 -5.79 -21.86 -16.10
N ILE A 46 -5.05 -22.67 -15.34
CA ILE A 46 -4.55 -22.30 -14.02
C ILE A 46 -3.17 -21.70 -14.24
N PHE A 47 -3.04 -20.39 -14.07
CA PHE A 47 -1.73 -19.76 -14.05
C PHE A 47 -1.20 -19.88 -12.62
N PRO A 48 0.02 -20.43 -12.41
CA PRO A 48 0.64 -20.32 -11.10
C PRO A 48 0.77 -18.83 -10.79
N VAL A 49 0.16 -18.38 -9.70
CA VAL A 49 0.48 -17.07 -9.16
C VAL A 49 1.90 -17.21 -8.62
N THR A 50 2.87 -16.66 -9.35
CA THR A 50 4.18 -16.42 -8.74
C THR A 50 3.97 -15.30 -7.74
N GLU A 51 4.04 -15.63 -6.44
CA GLU A 51 4.07 -14.61 -5.39
C GLU A 51 5.20 -13.63 -5.71
N ARG A 52 4.84 -12.35 -5.80
CA ARG A 52 5.81 -11.30 -6.06
C ARG A 52 6.60 -11.12 -4.77
N ALA A 53 7.82 -11.63 -4.74
CA ALA A 53 8.65 -11.58 -3.56
C ALA A 53 8.96 -10.13 -3.18
N ASN A 54 8.47 -9.72 -2.01
CA ASN A 54 9.09 -8.60 -1.29
C ASN A 54 10.52 -9.05 -0.94
N PRO A 55 11.59 -8.33 -1.36
CA PRO A 55 12.98 -8.75 -1.17
C PRO A 55 13.36 -9.14 0.25
N LYS A 56 12.58 -8.74 1.26
CA LYS A 56 12.81 -9.08 2.65
C LYS A 56 11.64 -9.78 3.37
N ALA A 57 10.54 -10.12 2.69
CA ALA A 57 9.34 -10.70 3.33
C ALA A 57 8.80 -9.87 4.51
N MET A 58 8.68 -8.57 4.31
CA MET A 58 8.40 -7.59 5.36
C MET A 58 7.01 -6.96 5.22
N ASP A 59 6.53 -6.35 6.31
CA ASP A 59 5.28 -5.61 6.33
C ASP A 59 5.44 -4.26 5.62
N LEU A 60 4.71 -4.11 4.51
CA LEU A 60 4.51 -2.84 3.82
C LEU A 60 3.14 -2.28 4.23
N TYR A 61 3.11 -1.03 4.67
CA TYR A 61 1.89 -0.39 5.15
C TYR A 61 1.28 0.56 4.12
N GLY A 62 2.10 1.14 3.24
CA GLY A 62 1.64 2.08 2.23
C GLY A 62 2.37 1.91 0.91
N ILE A 63 1.70 2.27 -0.19
CA ILE A 63 2.27 2.30 -1.54
C ILE A 63 1.70 3.48 -2.34
N ALA A 64 2.57 4.14 -3.11
CA ALA A 64 2.21 5.20 -4.05
C ALA A 64 2.86 4.96 -5.41
N TRP A 65 2.26 5.52 -6.46
CA TRP A 65 2.74 5.45 -7.85
C TRP A 65 2.88 6.86 -8.42
N ASN A 66 4.03 7.18 -9.01
CA ASN A 66 4.26 8.51 -9.60
C ASN A 66 4.05 8.60 -11.11
N GLY A 67 3.59 7.53 -11.76
CA GLY A 67 3.54 7.44 -13.23
C GLY A 67 4.67 6.60 -13.84
N SER A 68 5.74 6.33 -13.10
CA SER A 68 6.91 5.59 -13.58
C SER A 68 7.48 4.57 -12.58
N ILE A 69 7.36 4.82 -11.27
CA ILE A 69 7.82 3.93 -10.21
C ILE A 69 6.78 3.77 -9.10
N PHE A 70 6.68 2.56 -8.57
CA PHE A 70 6.03 2.26 -7.31
C PHE A 70 7.00 2.62 -6.20
N CYS A 71 6.47 3.20 -5.13
CA CYS A 71 7.20 3.44 -3.90
C CYS A 71 6.35 2.91 -2.75
N ALA A 72 6.89 1.98 -1.97
CA ALA A 72 6.23 1.43 -0.79
C ALA A 72 7.05 1.68 0.47
N VAL A 73 6.37 1.78 1.60
CA VAL A 73 6.92 2.10 2.90
C VAL A 73 6.46 1.10 3.95
N GLY A 74 7.29 0.84 4.96
CA GLY A 74 6.98 -0.16 5.97
C GLY A 74 7.97 -0.22 7.14
N TYR A 75 7.94 -1.34 7.86
CA TYR A 75 8.75 -1.59 9.05
C TYR A 75 9.22 -3.03 9.19
N ILE A 76 10.34 -3.21 9.88
CA ILE A 76 10.87 -4.50 10.28
C ILE A 76 11.19 -4.46 11.78
N GLU A 77 10.83 -5.50 12.51
CA GLU A 77 10.99 -5.58 13.98
C GLU A 77 12.45 -5.42 14.45
N SER A 78 13.45 -5.62 13.57
CA SER A 78 14.86 -5.37 13.91
C SER A 78 15.24 -3.89 13.96
N GLY A 79 14.28 -2.98 13.81
CA GLY A 79 14.45 -1.54 14.02
C GLY A 79 14.70 -0.73 12.76
N ASP A 80 14.66 -1.34 11.56
CA ASP A 80 14.82 -0.61 10.31
C ASP A 80 13.47 -0.37 9.64
N ALA A 81 13.13 0.89 9.40
CA ALA A 81 12.01 1.24 8.57
C ALA A 81 12.48 1.56 7.17
N TYR A 82 11.85 0.95 6.18
CA TYR A 82 12.41 0.90 4.85
C TYR A 82 11.45 1.47 3.82
N ILE A 83 12.08 2.09 2.83
CA ILE A 83 11.45 2.58 1.62
C ILE A 83 11.93 1.67 0.50
N VAL A 84 11.03 1.15 -0.31
CA VAL A 84 11.37 0.35 -1.49
C VAL A 84 10.70 0.92 -2.71
N THR A 85 11.42 0.87 -3.84
CA THR A 85 10.89 1.30 -5.14
C THR A 85 10.92 0.18 -6.15
N SER A 86 9.98 0.18 -7.08
CA SER A 86 9.93 -0.77 -8.18
C SER A 86 9.38 -0.13 -9.45
N PRO A 87 10.03 -0.27 -10.61
CA PRO A 87 9.49 0.21 -11.88
C PRO A 87 8.39 -0.70 -12.44
N ASP A 88 8.35 -1.97 -12.03
CA ASP A 88 7.48 -3.01 -12.62
C ASP A 88 6.53 -3.66 -11.60
N GLY A 89 6.66 -3.32 -10.32
CA GLY A 89 5.91 -3.93 -9.22
C GLY A 89 6.29 -5.39 -8.97
N ILE A 90 7.42 -5.85 -9.50
CA ILE A 90 7.95 -7.22 -9.39
C ILE A 90 9.32 -7.17 -8.71
N THR A 91 10.24 -6.37 -9.25
CA THR A 91 11.60 -6.22 -8.74
C THR A 91 11.68 -4.96 -7.90
N TRP A 92 11.96 -5.12 -6.61
CA TRP A 92 12.00 -4.01 -5.66
C TRP A 92 13.43 -3.70 -5.22
N THR A 93 13.75 -2.42 -5.11
CA THR A 93 15.05 -1.89 -4.67
C THR A 93 14.86 -1.11 -3.38
N GLU A 94 15.64 -1.45 -2.36
CA GLU A 94 15.68 -0.74 -1.06
C GLU A 94 16.31 0.65 -1.21
N ARG A 95 15.77 1.62 -0.46
CA ARG A 95 16.19 3.02 -0.42
C ARG A 95 16.47 3.42 1.02
N ALA A 96 17.40 4.34 1.20
CA ALA A 96 17.74 4.86 2.51
C ALA A 96 16.57 5.65 3.10
N ASN A 97 16.14 5.27 4.30
CA ASN A 97 15.27 6.08 5.14
C ASN A 97 16.15 6.97 6.05
N PRO A 98 16.06 8.30 5.96
CA PRO A 98 16.98 9.20 6.67
C PRO A 98 16.94 9.07 8.19
N GLN A 99 15.80 8.68 8.77
CA GLN A 99 15.62 8.56 10.21
C GLN A 99 15.51 7.12 10.71
N ASN A 100 15.42 6.15 9.80
CA ASN A 100 15.24 4.73 10.13
C ASN A 100 14.03 4.44 11.03
N VAL A 101 12.97 5.24 10.89
CA VAL A 101 11.76 5.15 11.71
C VAL A 101 10.54 4.70 10.91
N ILE A 102 9.66 3.90 11.54
CA ILE A 102 8.49 3.28 10.88
C ILE A 102 7.66 4.30 10.11
N LEU A 103 7.32 3.94 8.87
CA LEU A 103 6.45 4.71 7.97
C LEU A 103 5.19 3.88 7.68
N TRP A 104 4.02 4.47 7.88
CA TRP A 104 2.73 3.81 7.67
C TRP A 104 2.01 4.28 6.42
N GLY A 105 2.07 5.58 6.12
CA GLY A 105 1.36 6.18 5.00
C GLY A 105 2.31 6.75 3.96
N ILE A 106 1.90 6.72 2.68
CA ILE A 106 2.60 7.40 1.59
C ILE A 106 1.61 7.89 0.53
N ALA A 107 1.82 9.11 0.03
CA ALA A 107 1.04 9.71 -1.05
C ALA A 107 1.94 10.38 -2.09
N TRP A 108 1.43 10.52 -3.31
CA TRP A 108 2.07 11.25 -4.42
C TRP A 108 1.20 12.43 -4.85
N ASN A 109 1.76 13.64 -4.93
CA ASN A 109 0.99 14.83 -5.33
C ASN A 109 1.08 15.21 -6.81
N GLY A 110 1.76 14.41 -7.64
CA GLY A 110 2.08 14.79 -9.02
C GLY A 110 3.52 15.28 -9.20
N SER A 111 4.26 15.55 -8.11
CA SER A 111 5.65 16.02 -8.18
C SER A 111 6.57 15.46 -7.09
N ILE A 112 6.05 15.13 -5.93
CA ILE A 112 6.80 14.51 -4.83
C ILE A 112 6.00 13.38 -4.17
N PHE A 113 6.73 12.37 -3.70
CA PHE A 113 6.26 11.44 -2.70
C PHE A 113 6.35 12.11 -1.34
N CYS A 114 5.38 11.83 -0.48
CA CYS A 114 5.37 12.19 0.91
C CYS A 114 4.96 10.99 1.74
N ALA A 115 5.80 10.57 2.68
CA ALA A 115 5.53 9.45 3.57
C ALA A 115 5.51 9.92 5.04
N VAL A 116 4.67 9.27 5.85
CA VAL A 116 4.43 9.61 7.24
C VAL A 116 4.52 8.41 8.18
N GLY A 117 4.80 8.63 9.47
CA GLY A 117 5.13 7.56 10.42
C GLY A 117 5.06 7.94 11.91
N ALA A 118 5.72 7.18 12.80
CA ALA A 118 5.73 7.34 14.27
C ALA A 118 6.23 8.69 14.85
N ALA A 119 6.72 8.70 16.08
CA ALA A 119 7.43 9.83 16.71
C ALA A 119 8.64 9.24 17.44
N ASP A 120 9.82 9.86 17.34
CA ASP A 120 11.08 9.34 17.91
C ASP A 120 11.51 10.17 19.13
N GLY A 121 10.71 11.18 19.46
CA GLY A 121 10.92 12.11 20.55
C GLY A 121 11.85 13.27 20.24
N VAL A 122 12.48 13.32 19.06
CA VAL A 122 13.41 14.39 18.65
C VAL A 122 12.94 15.11 17.39
N ASP A 123 12.72 14.39 16.29
CA ASP A 123 12.38 14.98 14.98
C ASP A 123 11.34 14.15 14.20
N ALA A 124 11.03 14.57 12.99
CA ALA A 124 9.72 14.43 12.36
C ALA A 124 9.52 13.16 11.53
N TYR A 125 8.26 12.70 11.45
CA TYR A 125 7.85 11.58 10.62
C TYR A 125 7.13 12.04 9.38
N ILE A 126 7.77 12.97 8.70
CA ILE A 126 7.41 13.36 7.35
C ILE A 126 8.69 13.35 6.55
N VAL A 127 8.74 12.48 5.55
CA VAL A 127 9.84 12.42 4.59
C VAL A 127 9.28 12.60 3.20
N THR A 128 10.01 13.31 2.36
CA THR A 128 9.61 13.58 0.97
C THR A 128 10.69 13.20 -0.01
N SER A 129 10.27 12.82 -1.21
CA SER A 129 11.20 12.52 -2.30
C SER A 129 10.58 12.87 -3.65
N PRO A 130 11.25 13.67 -4.50
CA PRO A 130 10.76 13.92 -5.86
C PRO A 130 10.91 12.69 -6.78
N ASP A 131 11.84 11.78 -6.48
CA ASP A 131 12.24 10.68 -7.36
C ASP A 131 12.02 9.29 -6.76
N GLY A 132 11.58 9.20 -5.49
CA GLY A 132 11.45 7.97 -4.72
C GLY A 132 12.78 7.34 -4.30
N ILE A 133 13.92 7.97 -4.63
CA ILE A 133 15.26 7.44 -4.39
C ILE A 133 15.91 8.17 -3.22
N THR A 134 15.96 9.50 -3.29
CA THR A 134 16.59 10.34 -2.27
C THR A 134 15.50 11.00 -1.44
N TRP A 135 15.55 10.77 -0.13
CA TRP A 135 14.52 11.21 0.81
C TRP A 135 15.05 12.32 1.70
N THR A 136 14.21 13.33 1.92
CA THR A 136 14.50 14.49 2.76
C THR A 136 13.45 14.57 3.85
N GLU A 137 13.91 14.64 5.08
CA GLU A 137 13.07 14.89 6.24
C GLU A 137 12.47 16.30 6.21
N ARG A 138 11.24 16.42 6.72
CA ARG A 138 10.48 17.66 6.81
C ARG A 138 10.00 17.87 8.23
N ALA A 139 10.05 19.12 8.69
CA ALA A 139 9.58 19.48 10.02
C ALA A 139 8.10 19.13 10.20
N ASN A 140 7.81 18.31 11.21
CA ASN A 140 6.49 18.07 11.75
C ASN A 140 6.21 19.13 12.82
N PRO A 141 5.11 19.91 12.74
CA PRO A 141 4.84 20.99 13.68
C PRO A 141 4.92 20.61 15.16
N GLN A 142 4.68 19.35 15.53
CA GLN A 142 4.49 18.94 16.92
C GLN A 142 5.13 17.59 17.28
N ASN A 143 5.90 16.99 16.38
CA ASN A 143 6.55 15.69 16.59
C ASN A 143 5.64 14.58 17.15
N VAL A 144 4.46 14.43 16.54
CA VAL A 144 3.48 13.38 16.88
C VAL A 144 3.34 12.39 15.72
N THR A 145 3.17 11.12 16.08
CA THR A 145 2.87 10.00 15.19
C THR A 145 1.73 10.29 14.22
N LEU A 146 1.98 10.10 12.93
CA LEU A 146 1.03 10.16 11.82
C LEU A 146 0.89 8.77 11.20
N TRP A 147 -0.33 8.25 11.10
CA TRP A 147 -0.59 6.91 10.60
C TRP A 147 -0.92 6.84 9.12
N ASP A 148 -1.50 7.90 8.57
CA ASP A 148 -1.97 7.88 7.19
C ASP A 148 -1.92 9.26 6.55
N ILE A 149 -1.84 9.28 5.21
CA ILE A 149 -1.72 10.49 4.40
C ILE A 149 -2.44 10.33 3.06
N ALA A 150 -3.21 11.34 2.67
CA ALA A 150 -3.85 11.43 1.37
C ALA A 150 -3.49 12.76 0.68
N TRP A 151 -3.44 12.73 -0.66
CA TRP A 151 -3.34 13.93 -1.50
C TRP A 151 -4.65 14.17 -2.21
N ASN A 152 -5.26 15.35 -2.04
CA ASN A 152 -6.59 15.61 -2.60
C ASN A 152 -6.62 16.21 -4.03
N GLY A 153 -5.47 16.31 -4.69
CA GLY A 153 -5.31 17.12 -5.91
C GLY A 153 -4.87 18.56 -5.64
N SER A 154 -4.86 19.02 -4.40
CA SER A 154 -4.42 20.38 -4.04
C SER A 154 -3.67 20.48 -2.70
N ILE A 155 -3.96 19.61 -1.74
CA ILE A 155 -3.26 19.53 -0.45
C ILE A 155 -3.01 18.08 -0.04
N PHE A 156 -1.89 17.86 0.63
CA PHE A 156 -1.70 16.71 1.49
C PHE A 156 -2.48 16.93 2.78
N CYS A 157 -3.06 15.85 3.29
CA CYS A 157 -3.63 15.78 4.62
C CYS A 157 -3.11 14.50 5.27
N ALA A 158 -2.44 14.63 6.41
CA ALA A 158 -1.98 13.51 7.20
C ALA A 158 -2.65 13.52 8.57
N VAL A 159 -2.94 12.33 9.09
CA VAL A 159 -3.71 12.12 10.31
C VAL A 159 -2.99 11.18 11.27
N GLY A 160 -3.18 11.39 12.56
CA GLY A 160 -2.35 10.73 13.56
C GLY A 160 -2.90 10.69 14.97
N ALA A 161 -1.96 10.49 15.90
CA ALA A 161 -2.20 10.36 17.32
C ALA A 161 -2.71 11.69 17.92
N ALA A 162 -3.08 11.62 19.19
CA ALA A 162 -3.51 12.75 20.00
C ALA A 162 -2.46 13.02 21.06
N ASP A 163 -2.14 14.29 21.32
CA ASP A 163 -1.17 14.69 22.36
C ASP A 163 -1.83 15.11 23.68
N GLY A 164 -3.15 14.97 23.77
CA GLY A 164 -3.93 15.36 24.94
C GLY A 164 -4.54 16.76 24.85
N VAL A 165 -4.20 17.55 23.82
CA VAL A 165 -4.85 18.84 23.51
C VAL A 165 -5.67 18.73 22.22
N ASP A 166 -5.08 18.19 21.16
CA ASP A 166 -5.73 17.97 19.86
C ASP A 166 -5.31 16.63 19.24
N ALA A 167 -6.15 16.10 18.36
CA ALA A 167 -5.80 14.96 17.52
C ALA A 167 -5.24 15.43 16.18
N TYR A 168 -4.13 14.85 15.76
CA TYR A 168 -3.31 15.45 14.73
C TYR A 168 -3.91 15.32 13.34
N ILE A 169 -4.29 16.48 12.80
CA ILE A 169 -4.52 16.69 11.39
C ILE A 169 -3.52 17.74 10.95
N VAL A 170 -2.61 17.38 10.05
CA VAL A 170 -1.68 18.32 9.44
C VAL A 170 -1.90 18.37 7.94
N THR A 171 -1.83 19.56 7.37
CA THR A 171 -2.00 19.75 5.93
C THR A 171 -0.82 20.47 5.32
N SER A 172 -0.51 20.16 4.07
CA SER A 172 0.54 20.84 3.33
C SER A 172 0.20 20.90 1.83
N PRO A 173 0.27 22.07 1.18
CA PRO A 173 0.09 22.16 -0.27
C PRO A 173 1.29 21.60 -1.06
N ASP A 174 2.48 21.57 -0.45
CA ASP A 174 3.75 21.28 -1.12
C ASP A 174 4.51 20.08 -0.52
N GLY A 175 4.03 19.52 0.59
CA GLY A 175 4.67 18.45 1.37
C GLY A 175 5.91 18.91 2.14
N ILE A 176 6.25 20.20 2.12
CA ILE A 176 7.43 20.77 2.77
C ILE A 176 7.01 21.55 4.02
N THR A 177 6.04 22.46 3.86
CA THR A 177 5.56 23.30 4.95
C THR A 177 4.23 22.76 5.44
N TRP A 178 4.17 22.35 6.70
CA TRP A 178 3.00 21.71 7.30
C TRP A 178 2.30 22.65 8.27
N THR A 179 0.98 22.63 8.24
CA THR A 179 0.12 23.42 9.12
C THR A 179 -0.81 22.49 9.88
N GLU A 180 -0.78 22.59 11.20
CA GLU A 180 -1.70 21.92 12.10
C GLU A 180 -3.13 22.44 11.92
N ARG A 181 -4.10 21.54 12.01
CA ARG A 181 -5.53 21.82 11.95
C ARG A 181 -6.18 21.32 13.23
N ALA A 182 -7.01 22.17 13.82
CA ALA A 182 -7.73 21.84 15.04
C ALA A 182 -8.64 20.62 14.83
N ASN A 183 -8.59 19.68 15.76
CA ASN A 183 -9.54 18.57 15.85
C ASN A 183 -10.20 18.58 17.23
N PRO A 184 -11.34 19.26 17.38
CA PRO A 184 -11.94 19.53 18.69
C PRO A 184 -12.43 18.27 19.43
N GLN A 185 -12.42 17.10 18.77
CA GLN A 185 -12.78 15.84 19.40
C GLN A 185 -11.59 15.16 20.10
N ASN A 186 -10.35 15.52 19.76
CA ASN A 186 -9.13 14.97 20.36
C ASN A 186 -9.11 13.42 20.43
N VAL A 187 -9.44 12.77 19.30
CA VAL A 187 -9.45 11.30 19.16
C VAL A 187 -8.47 10.87 18.07
N LEU A 188 -7.75 9.78 18.31
CA LEU A 188 -6.84 9.13 17.37
C LEU A 188 -7.52 8.92 15.99
N LEU A 189 -6.84 9.34 14.91
CA LEU A 189 -7.30 9.21 13.53
C LEU A 189 -6.40 8.27 12.73
N TYR A 190 -6.80 7.01 12.58
CA TYR A 190 -5.96 5.98 11.97
C TYR A 190 -5.92 5.97 10.44
N GLY A 191 -6.84 6.65 9.77
CA GLY A 191 -6.97 6.53 8.32
C GLY A 191 -7.57 7.77 7.68
N ILE A 192 -7.11 8.05 6.47
CA ILE A 192 -7.60 9.11 5.60
C ILE A 192 -7.62 8.63 4.15
N ALA A 193 -8.63 9.04 3.40
CA ALA A 193 -8.75 8.68 1.99
C ALA A 193 -9.17 9.88 1.15
N TRP A 194 -8.79 9.85 -0.12
CA TRP A 194 -9.37 10.66 -1.18
C TRP A 194 -9.68 9.79 -2.38
#